data_AF-A0A6M1LWS9-F1
#
_entry.id   AF-A0A6M1LWS9-F1
#
_cell.length_a   1.000
_cell.length_b   1.000
_cell.length_c   1.000
_cell.angle_alpha   90.00
_cell.angle_beta   90.00
_cell.angle_gamma   90.00
#
_symmetry.space_group_name_H-M   'P 1'
#
loop_
_entity.id
_entity.type
_entity.pdbx_description
1 polymer ?
#
loop_
_entity_poly.entity_id
_entity_poly.type
_entity_poly.pdbx_seq_one_letter_code
_entity_poly.pdbx_strand_id
1 'polypeptide(L)'
;LGAVTTTQLAGLTSTQVSGLTTTQVAALTTTQLGGLGSTQIAGLTSGQVASLTTTQIGALTTTQVGALSTAQIRGMETTDLAALTTTQFSGLTSAQLGALTSTQAAALETTDLGVLTTTQFRGLGSTQLAALTTTQLGAVTTTQLSGLTSTQVAGLTTTQVAALTTTQLGGFGTTQVAGLTSGQVASLTTTQIGALTTTQIGALSTAQIRGMETTDLAALTTTQVAGLTSTQLGALSSGQAAALETTDLGVLTTTQFAGLRSTQLGALTTT
;
A
#
# COMPACT_ATOMS: atom_id res chain seq x y z
N LEU A 1 -14.78 27.71 -29.34
CA LEU A 1 -15.33 26.36 -29.10
C LEU A 1 -16.76 26.36 -28.54
N GLY A 2 -17.26 27.45 -27.95
CA GLY A 2 -18.61 27.50 -27.38
C GLY A 2 -19.78 27.19 -28.33
N ALA A 3 -19.60 27.32 -29.65
CA ALA A 3 -20.61 26.96 -30.66
C ALA A 3 -20.48 25.54 -31.23
N VAL A 4 -19.44 24.77 -30.84
CA VAL A 4 -19.23 23.40 -31.33
C VAL A 4 -20.13 22.43 -30.57
N THR A 5 -20.90 21.60 -31.27
CA THR A 5 -21.79 20.64 -30.63
C THR A 5 -21.03 19.44 -30.06
N THR A 6 -21.64 18.71 -29.13
CA THR A 6 -21.09 17.45 -28.60
C THR A 6 -20.85 16.43 -29.71
N THR A 7 -21.74 16.33 -30.70
CA THR A 7 -21.57 15.45 -31.86
C THR A 7 -20.37 15.82 -32.72
N GLN A 8 -20.13 17.12 -32.94
CA GLN A 8 -18.96 17.59 -33.69
C GLN A 8 -17.66 17.28 -32.92
N LEU A 9 -17.66 17.45 -31.60
CA LEU A 9 -16.52 17.10 -30.75
C LEU A 9 -16.24 15.59 -30.73
N ALA A 10 -17.29 14.76 -30.64
CA ALA A 10 -17.19 13.31 -30.70
C ALA A 10 -16.66 12.80 -32.05
N GLY A 11 -16.80 13.60 -33.12
CA GLY A 11 -16.28 13.29 -34.45
C GLY A 11 -14.78 13.59 -34.63
N LEU A 12 -14.13 14.26 -33.67
CA LEU A 12 -12.69 14.54 -33.75
C LEU A 12 -11.87 13.27 -33.51
N THR A 13 -10.75 13.14 -34.23
CA THR A 13 -9.73 12.13 -33.93
C THR A 13 -8.91 12.53 -32.70
N SER A 14 -8.25 11.57 -32.05
CA SER A 14 -7.34 11.84 -30.93
C SER A 14 -6.21 12.82 -31.32
N THR A 15 -5.69 12.75 -32.54
CA THR A 15 -4.68 13.67 -33.07
C THR A 15 -5.22 15.10 -33.26
N GLN A 16 -6.48 15.25 -33.68
CA GLN A 16 -7.09 16.57 -33.76
C GLN A 16 -7.34 17.15 -32.37
N VAL A 17 -7.71 16.32 -31.40
CA VAL A 17 -7.87 16.73 -30.00
C VAL A 17 -6.53 17.16 -29.39
N SER A 18 -5.45 16.42 -29.62
CA SER A 18 -4.11 16.79 -29.14
C SER A 18 -3.60 18.11 -29.74
N GLY A 19 -4.07 18.47 -30.94
CA GLY A 19 -3.75 19.74 -31.61
C GLY A 19 -4.49 20.97 -31.06
N LEU A 20 -5.49 20.81 -30.18
CA LEU A 20 -6.14 21.95 -29.53
C LEU A 20 -5.19 22.65 -28.56
N THR A 21 -5.29 23.96 -28.42
CA THR A 21 -4.55 24.68 -27.37
C THR A 21 -5.13 24.39 -25.98
N THR A 22 -4.35 24.58 -24.93
CA THR A 22 -4.82 24.47 -23.53
C THR A 22 -5.99 25.43 -23.25
N THR A 23 -5.91 26.68 -23.74
CA THR A 23 -7.01 27.66 -23.64
C THR A 23 -8.29 27.19 -24.34
N GLN A 24 -8.17 26.53 -25.48
CA GLN A 24 -9.32 25.96 -26.18
C GLN A 24 -9.96 24.82 -25.37
N VAL A 25 -9.15 23.90 -24.85
CA VAL A 25 -9.64 22.78 -24.02
C VAL A 25 -10.30 23.30 -22.74
N ALA A 26 -9.67 24.24 -22.04
CA ALA A 26 -10.21 24.88 -20.83
C ALA A 26 -11.53 25.64 -21.08
N ALA A 27 -11.80 26.07 -22.32
CA ALA A 27 -13.03 26.76 -22.68
C ALA A 27 -14.21 25.81 -23.01
N LEU A 28 -14.02 24.49 -22.99
CA LEU A 28 -15.11 23.53 -23.20
C LEU A 28 -16.05 23.51 -21.99
N THR A 29 -17.36 23.51 -22.23
CA THR A 29 -18.32 23.27 -21.14
C THR A 29 -18.22 21.83 -20.63
N THR A 30 -18.70 21.56 -19.41
CA THR A 30 -18.80 20.19 -18.86
C THR A 30 -19.62 19.27 -19.78
N THR A 31 -20.70 19.78 -20.39
CA THR A 31 -21.51 19.04 -21.37
C THR A 31 -20.70 18.68 -22.63
N GLN A 32 -19.90 19.63 -23.15
CA GLN A 32 -19.04 19.39 -24.30
C GLN A 32 -17.94 18.37 -23.99
N LEU A 33 -17.33 18.46 -22.81
CA LEU A 33 -16.32 17.51 -22.35
C LEU A 33 -16.90 16.12 -22.13
N GLY A 34 -18.08 16.01 -21.52
CA GLY A 34 -18.83 14.75 -21.37
C GLY A 34 -19.25 14.12 -22.70
N GLY A 35 -19.33 14.91 -23.78
CA GLY A 35 -19.59 14.43 -25.14
C GLY A 35 -18.37 13.81 -25.84
N LEU A 36 -17.15 13.96 -25.31
CA LEU A 36 -15.96 13.31 -25.87
C LEU A 36 -15.95 11.81 -25.56
N GLY A 37 -15.62 10.98 -26.55
CA GLY A 37 -15.38 9.56 -26.32
C GLY A 37 -14.03 9.29 -25.64
N SER A 38 -13.82 8.06 -25.19
CA SER A 38 -12.57 7.61 -24.55
C SER A 38 -11.34 7.82 -25.45
N THR A 39 -11.47 7.63 -26.76
CA THR A 39 -10.38 7.86 -27.72
C THR A 39 -9.96 9.33 -27.76
N GLN A 40 -10.91 10.25 -27.70
CA GLN A 40 -10.63 11.68 -27.66
C GLN A 40 -10.01 12.09 -26.32
N ILE A 41 -10.54 11.59 -25.21
CA ILE A 41 -9.98 11.84 -23.86
C ILE A 41 -8.54 11.33 -23.76
N ALA A 42 -8.26 10.12 -24.23
CA ALA A 42 -6.91 9.57 -24.31
C ALA A 42 -5.98 10.38 -25.24
N GLY A 43 -6.55 11.12 -26.18
CA GLY A 43 -5.83 12.00 -27.11
C GLY A 43 -5.43 13.36 -26.52
N LEU A 44 -6.00 13.78 -25.39
CA LEU A 44 -5.56 15.01 -24.73
C LEU A 44 -4.10 14.88 -24.27
N THR A 45 -3.32 15.94 -24.37
CA THR A 45 -1.98 16.02 -23.76
C THR A 45 -2.11 16.22 -22.25
N SER A 46 -1.06 15.91 -21.49
CA SER A 46 -1.04 16.20 -20.05
C SER A 46 -1.22 17.70 -19.74
N GLY A 47 -0.66 18.58 -20.58
CA GLY A 47 -0.85 20.03 -20.45
C GLY A 47 -2.28 20.48 -20.72
N GLN A 48 -3.00 19.82 -21.63
CA GLN A 48 -4.43 20.09 -21.84
C GLN A 48 -5.27 19.61 -20.66
N VAL A 49 -4.99 18.43 -20.11
CA VAL A 49 -5.68 17.92 -18.91
C VAL A 49 -5.43 18.82 -17.70
N ALA A 50 -4.19 19.24 -17.47
CA ALA A 50 -3.83 20.17 -16.39
C ALA A 50 -4.43 21.59 -16.56
N SER A 51 -4.91 21.94 -17.76
CA SER A 51 -5.58 23.21 -18.00
C SER A 51 -7.10 23.16 -17.77
N LEU A 52 -7.67 21.97 -17.55
CA LEU A 52 -9.07 21.83 -17.17
C LEU A 52 -9.25 22.37 -15.76
N THR A 53 -10.39 23.02 -15.53
CA THR A 53 -10.85 23.39 -14.20
C THR A 53 -11.24 22.14 -13.40
N THR A 54 -11.17 22.23 -12.08
CA THR A 54 -11.64 21.17 -11.16
C THR A 54 -13.09 20.76 -11.43
N THR A 55 -13.96 21.71 -11.81
CA THR A 55 -15.36 21.42 -12.20
C THR A 55 -15.46 20.60 -13.49
N GLN A 56 -14.58 20.85 -14.47
CA GLN A 56 -14.52 20.04 -15.69
C GLN A 56 -14.01 18.63 -15.40
N ILE A 57 -12.97 18.49 -14.56
CA ILE A 57 -12.44 17.18 -14.15
C ILE A 57 -13.52 16.38 -13.41
N GLY A 58 -14.19 16.99 -12.43
CA GLY A 58 -15.26 16.33 -11.67
C GLY A 58 -16.49 15.96 -12.52
N ALA A 59 -16.64 16.54 -13.71
CA ALA A 59 -17.70 16.22 -14.66
C ALA A 59 -17.36 15.08 -15.63
N LEU A 60 -16.11 14.58 -15.65
CA LEU A 60 -15.73 13.45 -16.50
C LEU A 60 -16.50 12.19 -16.11
N THR A 61 -16.94 11.40 -17.08
CA THR A 61 -17.56 10.10 -16.75
C THR A 61 -16.52 9.09 -16.26
N THR A 62 -16.95 8.03 -15.57
CA THR A 62 -16.06 6.94 -15.14
C THR A 62 -15.27 6.32 -16.31
N THR A 63 -15.94 6.15 -17.46
CA THR A 63 -15.33 5.64 -18.70
C THR A 63 -14.30 6.60 -19.29
N GLN A 64 -14.49 7.91 -19.13
CA GLN A 64 -13.51 8.91 -19.56
C GLN A 64 -12.31 8.93 -18.60
N VAL A 65 -12.53 8.86 -17.29
CA VAL A 65 -11.45 8.78 -16.29
C VAL A 65 -10.60 7.53 -16.51
N GLY A 66 -11.21 6.37 -16.75
CA GLY A 66 -10.49 5.14 -17.09
C GLY A 66 -9.73 5.19 -18.43
N ALA A 67 -10.07 6.14 -19.32
CA ALA A 67 -9.39 6.33 -20.60
C ALA A 67 -8.18 7.27 -20.53
N LEU A 68 -7.99 8.00 -19.42
CA LEU A 68 -6.82 8.86 -19.24
C LEU A 68 -5.54 8.00 -19.24
N SER A 69 -4.55 8.40 -20.03
CA SER A 69 -3.20 7.87 -19.95
C SER A 69 -2.56 8.16 -18.59
N THR A 70 -1.55 7.37 -18.24
CA THR A 70 -0.73 7.56 -17.04
C THR A 70 -0.03 8.92 -17.02
N ALA A 71 0.35 9.46 -18.18
CA ALA A 71 0.96 10.79 -18.31
C ALA A 71 -0.04 11.92 -17.99
N GLN A 72 -1.30 11.76 -18.37
CA GLN A 72 -2.36 12.72 -18.03
C GLN A 72 -2.67 12.68 -16.54
N ILE A 73 -2.83 11.48 -15.95
CA ILE A 73 -3.03 11.33 -14.50
C ILE A 73 -1.90 11.95 -13.69
N ARG A 74 -0.64 11.74 -14.11
CA ARG A 74 0.53 12.39 -13.48
C ARG A 74 0.55 13.91 -13.59
N GLY A 75 -0.11 14.46 -14.61
CA GLY A 75 -0.20 15.90 -14.84
C GLY A 75 -1.32 16.59 -14.07
N MET A 76 -2.25 15.84 -13.47
CA MET A 76 -3.35 16.40 -12.69
C MET A 76 -2.88 17.03 -11.37
N GLU A 77 -3.51 18.11 -10.96
CA GLU A 77 -3.27 18.69 -9.64
C GLU A 77 -3.94 17.84 -8.55
N THR A 78 -3.50 17.99 -7.29
CA THR A 78 -4.12 17.26 -6.18
C THR A 78 -5.58 17.66 -5.96
N THR A 79 -5.92 18.92 -6.26
CA THR A 79 -7.29 19.45 -6.24
C THR A 79 -8.18 18.85 -7.32
N ASP A 80 -7.61 18.48 -8.47
CA ASP A 80 -8.33 17.80 -9.54
C ASP A 80 -8.63 16.35 -9.17
N LEU A 81 -7.67 15.66 -8.54
CA LEU A 81 -7.88 14.30 -8.02
C LEU A 81 -8.95 14.28 -6.94
N ALA A 82 -8.93 15.25 -6.01
CA ALA A 82 -9.96 15.38 -4.97
C ALA A 82 -11.34 15.82 -5.52
N ALA A 83 -11.40 16.35 -6.74
CA ALA A 83 -12.67 16.67 -7.40
C ALA A 83 -13.33 15.44 -8.05
N LEU A 84 -12.61 14.33 -8.19
CA LEU A 84 -13.20 13.07 -8.63
C LEU A 84 -14.10 12.52 -7.52
N THR A 85 -15.30 12.11 -7.90
CA THR A 85 -16.16 11.28 -7.06
C THR A 85 -15.52 9.92 -6.84
N THR A 86 -15.83 9.27 -5.71
CA THR A 86 -15.41 7.89 -5.42
C THR A 86 -15.80 6.89 -6.52
N THR A 87 -16.91 7.11 -7.22
CA THR A 87 -17.32 6.29 -8.38
C THR A 87 -16.40 6.51 -9.59
N GLN A 88 -15.96 7.73 -9.87
CA GLN A 88 -14.94 8.01 -10.90
C GLN A 88 -13.58 7.44 -10.48
N PHE A 89 -13.20 7.60 -9.21
CA PHE A 89 -11.94 7.11 -8.69
C PHE A 89 -11.82 5.58 -8.78
N SER A 90 -12.89 4.85 -8.46
CA SER A 90 -12.95 3.39 -8.64
C SER A 90 -12.90 2.94 -10.12
N GLY A 91 -13.05 3.86 -11.08
CA GLY A 91 -12.82 3.64 -12.50
C GLY A 91 -11.35 3.70 -12.92
N LEU A 92 -10.44 4.14 -12.05
CA LEU A 92 -9.01 4.16 -12.34
C LEU A 92 -8.44 2.74 -12.46
N THR A 93 -7.57 2.55 -13.44
CA THR A 93 -6.80 1.32 -13.63
C THR A 93 -5.63 1.24 -12.66
N SER A 94 -5.12 0.03 -12.42
CA SER A 94 -3.91 -0.16 -11.61
C SER A 94 -2.68 0.55 -12.19
N ALA A 95 -2.59 0.66 -13.52
CA ALA A 95 -1.50 1.39 -14.18
C ALA A 95 -1.57 2.91 -13.93
N GLN A 96 -2.79 3.49 -13.92
CA GLN A 96 -3.00 4.90 -13.58
C GLN A 96 -2.65 5.18 -12.11
N LEU A 97 -3.08 4.30 -11.19
CA LEU A 97 -2.73 4.41 -9.77
C LEU A 97 -1.22 4.30 -9.53
N GLY A 98 -0.54 3.38 -10.23
CA GLY A 98 0.91 3.26 -10.18
C GLY A 98 1.68 4.44 -10.79
N ALA A 99 1.02 5.26 -11.60
CA ALA A 99 1.62 6.45 -12.19
C ALA A 99 1.60 7.66 -11.26
N LEU A 100 0.69 7.70 -10.27
CA LEU A 100 0.54 8.82 -9.33
C LEU A 100 1.88 9.23 -8.73
N THR A 101 2.11 10.52 -8.58
CA THR A 101 3.25 11.04 -7.81
C THR A 101 3.05 10.78 -6.32
N SER A 102 4.11 10.88 -5.51
CA SER A 102 3.99 10.81 -4.05
C SER A 102 3.07 11.90 -3.49
N THR A 103 3.15 13.12 -4.02
CA THR A 103 2.27 14.23 -3.63
C THR A 103 0.81 13.93 -3.94
N GLN A 104 0.52 13.34 -5.10
CA GLN A 104 -0.83 12.92 -5.47
C GLN A 104 -1.34 11.77 -4.58
N ALA A 105 -0.49 10.77 -4.30
CA ALA A 105 -0.84 9.65 -3.41
C ALA A 105 -1.13 10.13 -1.98
N ALA A 106 -0.34 11.07 -1.46
CA ALA A 106 -0.56 11.68 -0.15
C ALA A 106 -1.84 12.52 -0.08
N ALA A 107 -2.40 12.95 -1.22
CA ALA A 107 -3.63 13.73 -1.30
C ALA A 107 -4.90 12.89 -1.50
N LEU A 108 -4.79 11.56 -1.61
CA LEU A 108 -5.95 10.70 -1.82
C LEU A 108 -6.90 10.69 -0.63
N GLU A 109 -8.21 10.72 -0.88
CA GLU A 109 -9.19 10.63 0.20
C GLU A 109 -9.26 9.20 0.76
N THR A 110 -9.56 9.07 2.05
CA THR A 110 -9.71 7.76 2.71
C THR A 110 -10.85 6.94 2.11
N THR A 111 -11.92 7.61 1.70
CA THR A 111 -13.09 7.00 1.03
C THR A 111 -12.72 6.38 -0.31
N ASP A 112 -11.87 7.06 -1.08
CA ASP A 112 -11.39 6.59 -2.37
C ASP A 112 -10.46 5.38 -2.25
N LEU A 113 -9.57 5.39 -1.25
CA LEU A 113 -8.73 4.23 -0.94
C LEU A 113 -9.56 3.02 -0.51
N GLY A 114 -10.61 3.23 0.28
CA GLY A 114 -11.46 2.15 0.81
C GLY A 114 -12.25 1.40 -0.27
N VAL A 115 -12.54 2.02 -1.42
CA VAL A 115 -13.30 1.38 -2.51
C VAL A 115 -12.42 0.70 -3.56
N LEU A 116 -11.10 0.86 -3.51
CA LEU A 116 -10.22 0.23 -4.49
C LEU A 116 -10.27 -1.30 -4.38
N THR A 117 -10.37 -1.98 -5.52
CA THR A 117 -10.16 -3.43 -5.57
C THR A 117 -8.72 -3.78 -5.19
N THR A 118 -8.47 -5.02 -4.78
CA THR A 118 -7.10 -5.50 -4.49
C THR A 118 -6.16 -5.31 -5.69
N THR A 119 -6.63 -5.51 -6.92
CA THR A 119 -5.83 -5.31 -8.14
C THR A 119 -5.45 -3.85 -8.34
N GLN A 120 -6.39 -2.93 -8.10
CA GLN A 120 -6.15 -1.49 -8.18
C GLN A 120 -5.20 -1.02 -7.09
N PHE A 121 -5.46 -1.41 -5.83
CA PHE A 121 -4.61 -1.05 -4.70
C PHE A 121 -3.18 -1.57 -4.87
N ARG A 122 -3.01 -2.80 -5.38
CA ARG A 122 -1.69 -3.36 -5.74
C ARG A 122 -0.99 -2.59 -6.87
N GLY A 123 -1.72 -1.77 -7.63
CA GLY A 123 -1.14 -0.85 -8.61
C GLY A 123 -0.28 0.25 -7.99
N LEU A 124 -0.52 0.62 -6.72
CA LEU A 124 0.31 1.57 -5.99
C LEU A 124 1.71 0.99 -5.75
N GLY A 125 2.74 1.63 -6.30
CA GLY A 125 4.13 1.24 -6.07
C GLY A 125 4.59 1.55 -4.65
N SER A 126 5.79 1.07 -4.29
CA SER A 126 6.39 1.32 -2.97
C SER A 126 6.52 2.81 -2.65
N THR A 127 6.82 3.66 -3.65
CA THR A 127 6.90 5.12 -3.47
C THR A 127 5.56 5.77 -3.16
N GLN A 128 4.47 5.30 -3.77
CA GLN A 128 3.12 5.81 -3.50
C GLN A 128 2.64 5.31 -2.14
N LEU A 129 2.87 4.03 -1.82
CA LEU A 129 2.55 3.45 -0.52
C LEU A 129 3.29 4.16 0.62
N ALA A 130 4.58 4.45 0.46
CA ALA A 130 5.37 5.22 1.42
C ALA A 130 4.87 6.66 1.62
N ALA A 131 4.21 7.22 0.61
CA ALA A 131 3.65 8.58 0.66
C ALA A 131 2.27 8.65 1.34
N LEU A 132 1.59 7.52 1.54
CA LEU A 132 0.34 7.50 2.28
C LEU A 132 0.55 7.92 3.75
N THR A 133 -0.36 8.69 4.28
CA THR A 133 -0.43 8.99 5.72
C THR A 133 -0.89 7.77 6.50
N THR A 134 -0.65 7.78 7.81
CA THR A 134 -1.18 6.75 8.72
C THR A 134 -2.71 6.75 8.75
N THR A 135 -3.35 7.91 8.61
CA THR A 135 -4.82 8.03 8.48
C THR A 135 -5.33 7.35 7.20
N GLN A 136 -4.66 7.54 6.07
CA GLN A 136 -4.97 6.85 4.81
C GLN A 136 -4.79 5.34 4.93
N LEU A 137 -3.70 4.87 5.55
CA LEU A 137 -3.51 3.44 5.82
C LEU A 137 -4.57 2.85 6.75
N GLY A 138 -5.11 3.63 7.70
CA GLY A 138 -6.22 3.21 8.55
C GLY A 138 -7.50 2.88 7.77
N ALA A 139 -7.69 3.47 6.58
CA ALA A 139 -8.83 3.19 5.70
C ALA A 139 -8.60 1.98 4.77
N VAL A 140 -7.37 1.45 4.71
CA VAL A 140 -7.05 0.29 3.88
C VAL A 140 -7.53 -0.99 4.55
N THR A 141 -8.28 -1.78 3.81
CA THR A 141 -8.86 -3.05 4.25
C THR A 141 -7.82 -4.16 4.37
N THR A 142 -8.11 -5.17 5.18
CA THR A 142 -7.26 -6.38 5.29
C THR A 142 -7.12 -7.11 3.95
N THR A 143 -8.15 -7.11 3.09
CA THR A 143 -8.12 -7.73 1.75
C THR A 143 -7.23 -6.97 0.76
N GLN A 144 -7.10 -5.66 0.89
CA GLN A 144 -6.15 -4.88 0.10
C GLN A 144 -4.71 -5.14 0.58
N LEU A 145 -4.50 -5.15 1.91
CA LEU A 145 -3.20 -5.41 2.53
C LEU A 145 -2.67 -6.82 2.20
N SER A 146 -3.53 -7.84 2.23
CA SER A 146 -3.15 -9.22 1.88
C SER A 146 -2.77 -9.40 0.41
N GLY A 147 -3.15 -8.45 -0.46
CA GLY A 147 -2.79 -8.42 -1.86
C GLY A 147 -1.44 -7.75 -2.19
N LEU A 148 -0.80 -7.10 -1.21
CA LEU A 148 0.50 -6.44 -1.41
C LEU A 148 1.61 -7.46 -1.66
N THR A 149 2.58 -7.10 -2.49
CA THR A 149 3.82 -7.90 -2.63
C THR A 149 4.77 -7.66 -1.45
N SER A 150 5.73 -8.55 -1.24
CA SER A 150 6.78 -8.36 -0.23
C SER A 150 7.59 -7.07 -0.47
N THR A 151 7.87 -6.72 -1.72
CA THR A 151 8.54 -5.46 -2.10
C THR A 151 7.71 -4.23 -1.75
N GLN A 152 6.39 -4.29 -1.91
CA GLN A 152 5.49 -3.19 -1.52
C GLN A 152 5.44 -3.04 0.00
N VAL A 153 5.38 -4.14 0.74
CA VAL A 153 5.43 -4.13 2.22
C VAL A 153 6.76 -3.57 2.72
N ALA A 154 7.89 -3.98 2.14
CA ALA A 154 9.21 -3.41 2.44
C ALA A 154 9.30 -1.90 2.16
N GLY A 155 8.44 -1.38 1.27
CA GLY A 155 8.35 0.04 0.94
C GLY A 155 7.60 0.89 1.97
N LEU A 156 6.82 0.29 2.87
CA LEU A 156 6.16 1.03 3.94
C LEU A 156 7.20 1.60 4.92
N THR A 157 6.95 2.79 5.43
CA THR A 157 7.79 3.38 6.49
C THR A 157 7.57 2.66 7.83
N THR A 158 8.52 2.78 8.75
CA THR A 158 8.37 2.25 10.12
C THR A 158 7.18 2.88 10.85
N THR A 159 6.97 4.19 10.68
CA THR A 159 5.79 4.90 11.25
C THR A 159 4.48 4.35 10.71
N GLN A 160 4.41 4.01 9.42
CA GLN A 160 3.23 3.41 8.81
C GLN A 160 2.96 2.00 9.34
N VAL A 161 4.01 1.17 9.46
CA VAL A 161 3.89 -0.20 9.99
C VAL A 161 3.47 -0.17 11.46
N ALA A 162 4.06 0.70 12.27
CA ALA A 162 3.69 0.90 13.68
C ALA A 162 2.25 1.39 13.85
N ALA A 163 1.67 2.07 12.85
CA ALA A 163 0.30 2.56 12.89
C ALA A 163 -0.75 1.53 12.45
N LEU A 164 -0.35 0.37 11.89
CA LEU A 164 -1.30 -0.67 11.50
C LEU A 164 -2.02 -1.24 12.72
N THR A 165 -3.32 -1.44 12.64
CA THR A 165 -4.04 -2.15 13.70
C THR A 165 -3.62 -3.62 13.76
N THR A 166 -3.84 -4.28 14.91
CA THR A 166 -3.63 -5.74 15.04
C THR A 166 -4.48 -6.53 14.04
N THR A 167 -5.69 -6.06 13.72
CA THR A 167 -6.55 -6.64 12.67
C THR A 167 -5.93 -6.51 11.28
N GLN A 168 -5.35 -5.35 10.94
CA GLN A 168 -4.67 -5.14 9.66
C GLN A 168 -3.41 -5.99 9.52
N LEU A 169 -2.60 -6.10 10.57
CA LEU A 169 -1.44 -7.00 10.61
C LEU A 169 -1.85 -8.48 10.55
N GLY A 170 -2.92 -8.86 11.24
CA GLY A 170 -3.50 -10.20 11.15
C GLY A 170 -3.99 -10.55 9.73
N GLY A 171 -4.32 -9.53 8.92
CA GLY A 171 -4.65 -9.68 7.51
C GLY A 171 -3.46 -9.99 6.59
N PHE A 172 -2.21 -9.85 7.06
CA PHE A 172 -1.04 -10.19 6.24
C PHE A 172 -0.91 -11.71 6.08
N GLY A 173 -0.56 -12.17 4.88
CA GLY A 173 -0.05 -13.52 4.68
C GLY A 173 1.42 -13.63 5.06
N THR A 174 1.96 -14.86 5.02
CA THR A 174 3.38 -15.12 5.27
C THR A 174 4.30 -14.39 4.29
N THR A 175 3.88 -14.21 3.04
CA THR A 175 4.62 -13.44 2.03
C THR A 175 4.79 -11.97 2.43
N GLN A 176 3.73 -11.34 2.96
CA GLN A 176 3.79 -9.95 3.41
C GLN A 176 4.63 -9.83 4.69
N VAL A 177 4.45 -10.74 5.65
CA VAL A 177 5.27 -10.77 6.88
C VAL A 177 6.74 -10.97 6.56
N ALA A 178 7.10 -11.89 5.67
CA ALA A 178 8.47 -12.07 5.20
C ALA A 178 9.03 -10.85 4.43
N GLY A 179 8.16 -9.98 3.91
CA GLY A 179 8.52 -8.73 3.25
C GLY A 179 8.84 -7.57 4.18
N LEU A 180 8.49 -7.65 5.48
CA LEU A 180 8.86 -6.61 6.44
C LEU A 180 10.39 -6.53 6.58
N THR A 181 10.94 -5.33 6.67
CA THR A 181 12.34 -5.13 7.05
C THR A 181 12.51 -5.34 8.56
N SER A 182 13.74 -5.59 9.01
CA SER A 182 14.03 -5.69 10.45
C SER A 182 13.70 -4.39 11.19
N GLY A 183 13.89 -3.23 10.56
CA GLY A 183 13.52 -1.93 11.13
C GLY A 183 12.01 -1.74 11.24
N GLN A 184 11.22 -2.27 10.30
CA GLN A 184 9.76 -2.28 10.40
C GLN A 184 9.28 -3.23 11.52
N VAL A 185 9.89 -4.41 11.66
CA VAL A 185 9.58 -5.34 12.76
C VAL A 185 9.93 -4.71 14.11
N ALA A 186 11.08 -4.06 14.24
CA ALA A 186 11.48 -3.33 15.45
C ALA A 186 10.55 -2.15 15.79
N SER A 187 9.79 -1.63 14.82
CA SER A 187 8.82 -0.55 15.06
C SER A 187 7.43 -1.02 15.47
N LEU A 188 7.18 -2.34 15.41
CA LEU A 188 5.94 -2.91 15.90
C LEU A 188 5.89 -2.81 17.43
N THR A 189 4.73 -2.47 17.95
CA THR A 189 4.45 -2.58 19.39
C THR A 189 4.40 -4.05 19.80
N THR A 190 4.67 -4.29 21.08
CA THR A 190 4.55 -5.62 21.69
C THR A 190 3.15 -6.23 21.51
N THR A 191 2.09 -5.42 21.54
CA THR A 191 0.71 -5.88 21.24
C THR A 191 0.54 -6.32 19.79
N GLN A 192 1.17 -5.64 18.83
CA GLN A 192 1.14 -6.02 17.42
C GLN A 192 1.93 -7.30 17.15
N ILE A 193 3.10 -7.47 17.76
CA ILE A 193 3.87 -8.71 17.70
C ILE A 193 3.07 -9.87 18.29
N GLY A 194 2.48 -9.69 19.48
CA GLY A 194 1.65 -10.69 20.13
C GLY A 194 0.41 -11.10 19.33
N ALA A 195 -0.06 -10.25 18.41
CA ALA A 195 -1.20 -10.54 17.53
C ALA A 195 -0.83 -11.38 16.28
N LEU A 196 0.46 -11.57 15.98
CA LEU A 196 0.90 -12.39 14.85
C LEU A 196 0.58 -13.87 15.10
N THR A 197 0.06 -14.56 14.09
CA THR A 197 -0.17 -16.01 14.16
C THR A 197 1.15 -16.79 14.21
N THR A 198 1.10 -18.04 14.69
CA THR A 198 2.26 -18.95 14.69
C THR A 198 2.89 -19.10 13.30
N THR A 199 2.05 -19.20 12.27
CA THR A 199 2.48 -19.31 10.87
C THR A 199 3.18 -18.03 10.38
N GLN A 200 2.71 -16.85 10.80
CA GLN A 200 3.38 -15.58 10.50
C GLN A 200 4.72 -15.45 11.23
N ILE A 201 4.79 -15.82 12.51
CA ILE A 201 6.05 -15.85 13.29
C ILE A 201 7.07 -16.79 12.62
N GLY A 202 6.65 -17.98 12.21
CA GLY A 202 7.51 -18.93 11.48
C GLY A 202 7.98 -18.44 10.11
N ALA A 203 7.30 -17.46 9.52
CA ALA A 203 7.68 -16.84 8.24
C ALA A 203 8.69 -15.69 8.38
N LEU A 204 8.96 -15.20 9.59
CA LEU A 204 9.97 -14.17 9.82
C LEU A 204 11.37 -14.69 9.50
N SER A 205 12.15 -13.93 8.75
CA SER A 205 13.57 -14.15 8.55
C SER A 205 14.36 -13.99 9.87
N THR A 206 15.56 -14.55 9.90
CA THR A 206 16.49 -14.38 11.03
C THR A 206 16.85 -12.92 11.30
N ALA A 207 16.91 -12.08 10.27
CA ALA A 207 17.18 -10.65 10.42
C ALA A 207 16.00 -9.92 11.10
N GLN A 208 14.77 -10.29 10.76
CA GLN A 208 13.56 -9.76 11.39
C GLN A 208 13.44 -10.21 12.85
N ILE A 209 13.69 -11.50 13.14
CA ILE A 209 13.75 -12.02 14.51
C ILE A 209 14.81 -11.28 15.34
N ARG A 210 15.98 -11.00 14.76
CA ARG A 210 17.02 -10.17 15.42
C ARG A 210 16.62 -8.71 15.61
N GLY A 211 15.62 -8.22 14.87
CA GLY A 211 15.07 -6.88 15.02
C GLY A 211 14.04 -6.76 16.14
N MET A 212 13.48 -7.86 16.63
CA MET A 212 12.51 -7.84 17.74
C MET A 212 13.18 -7.43 19.06
N GLU A 213 12.49 -6.65 19.87
CA GLU A 213 12.96 -6.30 21.20
C GLU A 213 12.82 -7.49 22.16
N THR A 214 13.57 -7.49 23.27
CA THR A 214 13.46 -8.56 24.27
C THR A 214 12.08 -8.61 24.93
N THR A 215 11.43 -7.47 25.08
CA THR A 215 10.04 -7.33 25.55
C THR A 215 9.03 -7.94 24.59
N ASP A 216 9.31 -7.89 23.28
CA ASP A 216 8.45 -8.51 22.27
C ASP A 216 8.53 -10.03 22.33
N LEU A 217 9.75 -10.58 22.51
CA LEU A 217 9.93 -12.02 22.69
C LEU A 217 9.24 -12.53 23.94
N ALA A 218 9.40 -11.82 25.07
CA ALA A 218 8.76 -12.20 26.33
C ALA A 218 7.23 -12.11 26.28
N ALA A 219 6.66 -11.36 25.34
CA ALA A 219 5.22 -11.24 25.16
C ALA A 219 4.64 -12.27 24.17
N LEU A 220 5.47 -13.06 23.49
CA LEU A 220 4.98 -14.16 22.68
C LEU A 220 4.31 -15.20 23.57
N THR A 221 3.21 -15.78 23.09
CA THR A 221 2.65 -16.97 23.73
C THR A 221 3.56 -18.18 23.51
N THR A 222 3.51 -19.14 24.42
CA THR A 222 4.21 -20.43 24.27
C THR A 222 3.91 -21.11 22.93
N THR A 223 2.67 -20.97 22.42
CA THR A 223 2.26 -21.49 21.11
C THR A 223 2.96 -20.77 19.95
N GLN A 224 3.20 -19.45 20.05
CA GLN A 224 3.99 -18.69 19.07
C GLN A 224 5.48 -19.05 19.14
N VAL A 225 6.04 -19.22 20.34
CA VAL A 225 7.43 -19.65 20.51
C VAL A 225 7.67 -21.05 19.91
N ALA A 226 6.73 -21.98 20.11
CA ALA A 226 6.75 -23.29 19.45
C ALA A 226 6.70 -23.20 17.91
N GLY A 227 6.24 -22.08 17.35
CA GLY A 227 6.23 -21.81 15.92
C GLY A 227 7.57 -21.33 15.35
N LEU A 228 8.55 -20.96 16.18
CA LEU A 228 9.89 -20.55 15.72
C LEU A 228 10.65 -21.74 15.13
N THR A 229 11.31 -21.53 14.00
CA THR A 229 12.20 -22.53 13.39
C THR A 229 13.52 -22.63 14.16
N SER A 230 14.22 -23.77 14.03
CA SER A 230 15.57 -23.95 14.60
C SER A 230 16.56 -22.89 14.11
N THR A 231 16.44 -22.45 12.85
CA THR A 231 17.26 -21.38 12.28
C THR A 231 16.98 -20.02 12.91
N GLN A 232 15.71 -19.71 13.21
CA GLN A 232 15.33 -18.48 13.91
C GLN A 232 15.82 -18.49 15.37
N LEU A 233 15.64 -19.60 16.09
CA LEU A 233 16.15 -19.78 17.46
C LEU A 233 17.68 -19.61 17.50
N GLY A 234 18.40 -20.26 16.58
CA GLY A 234 19.84 -20.10 16.47
C GLY A 234 20.30 -18.68 16.09
N ALA A 235 19.41 -17.83 15.57
CA ALA A 235 19.74 -16.44 15.22
C ALA A 235 19.58 -15.44 16.36
N LEU A 236 18.87 -15.79 17.44
CA LEU A 236 18.66 -14.92 18.60
C LEU A 236 19.98 -14.39 19.16
N SER A 237 19.98 -13.14 19.64
CA SER A 237 21.05 -12.67 20.52
C SER A 237 20.98 -13.36 21.89
N SER A 238 22.04 -13.29 22.68
CA SER A 238 22.00 -13.80 24.07
C SER A 238 20.94 -13.10 24.91
N GLY A 239 20.72 -11.79 24.73
CA GLY A 239 19.66 -11.06 25.44
C GLY A 239 18.26 -11.48 25.02
N GLN A 240 18.04 -11.76 23.73
CA GLN A 240 16.77 -12.29 23.24
C GLN A 240 16.52 -13.73 23.70
N ALA A 241 17.57 -14.58 23.74
CA ALA A 241 17.44 -15.93 24.28
C ALA A 241 17.11 -15.92 25.78
N ALA A 242 17.68 -14.99 26.54
CA ALA A 242 17.36 -14.79 27.96
C ALA A 242 15.92 -14.33 28.22
N ALA A 243 15.20 -13.85 27.19
CA ALA A 243 13.80 -13.45 27.30
C ALA A 243 12.81 -14.60 27.09
N LEU A 244 13.27 -15.80 26.72
CA LEU A 244 12.43 -17.00 26.62
C LEU A 244 12.14 -17.56 28.01
N GLU A 245 10.87 -17.82 28.30
CA GLU A 245 10.43 -18.35 29.59
C GLU A 245 10.70 -19.85 29.72
N THR A 246 10.72 -20.36 30.94
CA THR A 246 10.87 -21.81 31.19
C THR A 246 9.78 -22.66 30.52
N THR A 247 8.55 -22.12 30.44
CA THR A 247 7.40 -22.71 29.75
C THR A 247 7.60 -22.78 28.23
N ASP A 248 8.25 -21.78 27.65
CA ASP A 248 8.59 -21.73 26.22
C ASP A 248 9.60 -22.81 25.85
N LEU A 249 10.63 -22.99 26.67
CA LEU A 249 11.65 -24.02 26.45
C LEU A 249 11.04 -25.43 26.50
N GLY A 250 10.00 -25.63 27.33
CA GLY A 250 9.30 -26.90 27.48
C GLY A 250 8.49 -27.33 26.25
N VAL A 251 8.13 -26.40 25.36
CA VAL A 251 7.36 -26.71 24.14
C VAL A 251 8.22 -26.85 22.89
N LEU A 252 9.53 -26.60 22.97
CA LEU A 252 10.44 -26.76 21.85
C LEU A 252 10.65 -28.24 21.49
N THR A 253 10.63 -28.55 20.19
CA THR A 253 11.05 -29.84 19.67
C THR A 253 12.56 -30.05 19.84
N THR A 254 13.01 -31.30 19.74
CA THR A 254 14.45 -31.64 19.78
C THR A 254 15.26 -30.89 18.71
N THR A 255 14.72 -30.75 17.49
CA THR A 255 15.35 -30.00 16.40
C THR A 255 15.44 -28.50 16.69
N GLN A 256 14.39 -27.91 17.28
CA GLN A 256 14.37 -26.51 17.68
C GLN A 256 15.39 -26.24 18.79
N PHE A 257 15.39 -27.06 19.84
CA PHE A 257 16.31 -26.94 20.96
C PHE A 257 17.77 -27.11 20.51
N ALA A 258 18.05 -28.08 19.63
CA ALA A 258 19.39 -28.27 19.05
C ALA A 258 19.84 -27.12 18.13
N GLY A 259 18.91 -26.25 17.69
CA GLY A 259 19.23 -25.03 16.94
C GLY A 259 19.86 -23.92 17.79
N LEU A 260 19.73 -24.00 19.12
CA LEU A 260 20.32 -23.02 20.03
C LEU A 260 21.85 -23.13 20.07
N ARG A 261 22.52 -21.99 20.15
CA ARG A 261 23.97 -21.84 20.26
C ARG A 261 24.42 -21.83 21.72
N SER A 262 25.69 -22.17 21.96
CA SER A 262 26.28 -22.17 23.31
C SER A 262 26.11 -20.84 24.07
N THR A 263 26.25 -19.71 23.37
CA THR A 263 26.06 -18.37 23.96
C THR A 263 24.61 -18.05 24.32
N GLN A 264 23.64 -18.73 23.68
CA GLN A 264 22.22 -18.59 23.99
C GLN A 264 21.86 -19.49 25.17
N LEU A 265 22.33 -20.75 25.15
CA LEU A 265 22.16 -21.70 26.26
C LEU A 265 22.74 -21.15 27.58
N GLY A 266 23.91 -20.52 27.53
CA GLY A 266 24.51 -19.87 28.70
C GLY A 266 23.80 -18.58 29.16
N ALA A 267 22.91 -18.03 28.35
CA ALA A 267 22.12 -16.84 28.67
C ALA A 267 20.70 -17.17 29.17
N LEU A 268 20.26 -18.43 29.05
CA LEU A 268 18.94 -18.85 29.54
C LEU A 268 18.85 -18.65 31.05
N THR A 269 17.71 -18.11 31.49
CA THR A 269 17.39 -17.90 32.90
C THR A 269 16.41 -18.98 33.38
N THR A 270 16.32 -19.16 34.71
CA THR A 270 15.38 -20.11 35.34
C THR A 270 14.05 -19.48 35.72
N THR A 271 13.83 -18.21 35.37
CA THR A 271 12.53 -17.52 35.44
C THR A 271 11.76 -17.84 34.18
#